data_AF-A0A7J3D3J9-F1
#
_entry.id   AF-A0A7J3D3J9-F1
#
_cell.length_a   1.000
_cell.length_b   1.000
_cell.length_c   1.000
_cell.angle_alpha   90.00
_cell.angle_beta   90.00
_cell.angle_gamma   90.00
#
_symmetry.space_group_name_H-M   'P 1'
#
loop_
_entity.id
_entity.type
_entity.pdbx_description
1 polymer ?
#
loop_
_entity_poly.entity_id
_entity_poly.type
_entity_poly.pdbx_seq_one_letter_code
_entity_poly.pdbx_strand_id
1 'polypeptide(L)' 'MREVPVYGLDGSEKSKVLLPGVFSVKFRPDVIHRVYVLQWTHALQPQGRDPMAG' A
#
# COMPACT_ATOMS: atom_id res chain seq x y z
N MET A 1 -14.54 -19.22 -4.44
CA MET A 1 -14.62 -17.87 -5.02
C MET A 1 -15.66 -17.10 -4.19
N ARG A 2 -15.31 -15.93 -3.65
CA ARG A 2 -16.21 -15.17 -2.75
C ARG A 2 -16.79 -13.98 -3.53
N GLU A 3 -18.08 -13.75 -3.42
CA GLU A 3 -18.75 -12.58 -4.02
C GLU A 3 -18.94 -11.48 -2.97
N VAL A 4 -18.81 -10.23 -3.39
CA VAL A 4 -18.95 -9.05 -2.52
C VAL A 4 -19.95 -8.07 -3.17
N PRO A 5 -20.87 -7.47 -2.38
CA PRO A 5 -21.82 -6.49 -2.90
C PRO A 5 -21.13 -5.17 -3.28
N VAL A 6 -21.65 -4.54 -4.33
CA VAL A 6 -21.30 -3.17 -4.75
C VAL A 6 -22.43 -2.24 -4.32
N TYR A 7 -22.08 -1.28 -3.48
CA TYR A 7 -23.01 -0.29 -2.96
C TYR A 7 -23.10 0.93 -3.87
N GLY A 8 -24.32 1.45 -4.05
CA GLY A 8 -24.56 2.74 -4.67
C GLY A 8 -24.38 3.90 -3.69
N LEU A 9 -24.41 5.13 -4.23
CA LEU A 9 -24.32 6.36 -3.43
C LEU A 9 -25.43 6.45 -2.36
N ASP A 10 -26.60 5.89 -2.65
CA ASP A 10 -27.76 5.87 -1.76
C ASP A 10 -27.64 4.79 -0.66
N GLY A 11 -26.52 4.05 -0.61
CA GLY A 11 -26.30 2.93 0.31
C GLY A 11 -27.00 1.63 -0.08
N SER A 12 -27.75 1.60 -1.18
CA SER A 12 -28.41 0.39 -1.69
C SER A 12 -27.42 -0.57 -2.35
N GLU A 13 -27.66 -1.88 -2.21
CA GLU A 13 -26.90 -2.92 -2.93
C GLU A 13 -27.34 -2.95 -4.39
N LYS A 14 -26.43 -2.60 -5.31
CA LYS A 14 -26.74 -2.51 -6.75
C LYS A 14 -26.31 -3.74 -7.54
N SER A 15 -25.25 -4.43 -7.11
CA SER A 15 -24.75 -5.64 -7.80
C SER A 15 -23.81 -6.44 -6.90
N LYS A 16 -23.34 -7.60 -7.40
CA LYS A 16 -22.30 -8.41 -6.75
C LYS A 16 -21.15 -8.62 -7.71
N VAL A 17 -19.93 -8.57 -7.19
CA VAL A 17 -18.69 -8.77 -7.96
C VAL A 17 -17.87 -9.87 -7.29
N LEU A 18 -17.20 -10.67 -8.13
CA LEU A 18 -16.27 -11.71 -7.68
C LEU A 18 -15.03 -11.07 -7.07
N LEU A 19 -14.68 -11.46 -5.84
CA LEU A 19 -13.51 -10.97 -5.14
C LEU A 19 -12.23 -11.44 -5.87
N PRO A 20 -11.39 -10.51 -6.36
CA PRO A 20 -10.17 -10.87 -7.05
C PRO A 20 -9.19 -11.65 -6.15
N GLY A 21 -8.37 -12.51 -6.76
CA GLY A 21 -7.42 -13.36 -6.04
C GLY A 21 -6.39 -12.61 -5.19
N VAL A 22 -6.09 -11.35 -5.51
CA VAL A 22 -5.16 -10.49 -4.75
C VAL A 22 -5.54 -10.35 -3.27
N PHE A 23 -6.84 -10.39 -2.96
CA PHE A 23 -7.34 -10.27 -1.58
C PHE A 23 -7.18 -11.56 -0.77
N SER A 24 -6.80 -12.68 -1.40
CA SER A 24 -6.53 -13.95 -0.73
C SER A 24 -5.03 -14.22 -0.55
N VAL A 25 -4.17 -13.30 -1.00
CA VAL A 25 -2.72 -13.44 -0.86
C VAL A 25 -2.31 -13.31 0.60
N LYS A 26 -1.29 -14.08 1.02
CA LYS A 26 -0.76 -14.05 2.37
C LYS A 26 -0.30 -12.63 2.74
N PHE A 27 -0.80 -12.13 3.87
CA PHE A 27 -0.33 -10.88 4.45
C PHE A 27 1.10 -11.03 5.01
N ARG A 28 2.03 -10.22 4.50
CA ARG A 28 3.46 -10.23 4.86
C ARG A 28 3.93 -8.84 5.30
N PRO A 29 3.63 -8.44 6.55
CA PRO A 29 3.98 -7.10 7.03
C PRO A 29 5.50 -6.84 7.03
N ASP A 30 6.30 -7.90 7.19
CA ASP A 30 7.76 -7.90 7.08
C ASP A 30 8.23 -7.37 5.72
N VAL A 31 7.69 -7.92 4.63
CA VAL A 31 8.06 -7.52 3.27
C VAL A 31 7.52 -6.14 2.94
N ILE A 32 6.26 -5.87 3.31
CA ILE A 32 5.61 -4.59 3.06
C ILE A 32 6.43 -3.45 3.68
N HIS A 33 6.80 -3.58 4.95
CA HIS A 33 7.57 -2.56 5.65
C HIS A 33 8.97 -2.38 5.05
N ARG A 34 9.66 -3.48 4.73
CA ARG A 34 10.99 -3.43 4.11
C ARG A 34 10.97 -2.69 2.77
N VAL A 35 10.04 -3.04 1.89
CA VAL A 35 9.92 -2.40 0.57
C VAL A 35 9.55 -0.93 0.71
N TYR A 36 8.63 -0.60 1.63
CA TYR A 36 8.27 0.78 1.91
C TYR A 36 9.48 1.63 2.33
N VAL A 37 10.27 1.17 3.30
CA VAL A 37 11.46 1.91 3.78
C VAL A 37 12.49 2.09 2.66
N LEU A 38 12.72 1.05 1.86
CA LEU A 38 13.62 1.16 0.70
C LEU A 38 13.12 2.21 -0.29
N GLN A 39 11.88 2.11 -0.75
CA GLN A 39 11.32 3.08 -1.71
C GLN A 39 11.32 4.51 -1.16
N TRP A 40 11.00 4.67 0.13
CA TRP A 40 10.95 5.98 0.76
C TRP A 40 12.35 6.61 0.90
N THR A 41 13.34 5.84 1.37
CA THR A 41 14.72 6.34 1.54
C THR A 41 15.39 6.68 0.21
N HIS A 42 15.07 5.97 -0.87
CA HIS A 42 15.55 6.28 -2.22
C HIS A 42 15.16 7.67 -2.72
N ALA A 43 14.10 8.28 -2.17
CA ALA A 43 13.66 9.61 -2.55
C ALA A 43 14.31 10.74 -1.72
N LEU A 44 15.10 10.41 -0.70
CA LEU A 44 15.72 11.41 0.17
C LEU A 44 16.91 12.08 -0.51
N GLN A 45 16.99 13.39 -0.41
CA GLN A 45 18.19 14.12 -0.83
C GLN A 45 19.31 13.92 0.19
N PRO A 46 20.56 13.72 -0.27
CA PRO A 46 21.73 13.69 0.61
C PRO A 46 21.84 14.99 1.40
N GLN A 47 22.08 14.87 2.70
CA GLN A 47 22.34 16.00 3.57
C GLN A 47 23.80 15.93 4.01
N GLY A 48 24.57 16.98 3.76
CA GLY A 48 25.97 17.10 4.16
C GLY A 48 26.23 18.42 4.86
N ARG A 49 27.13 18.40 5.86
CA ARG A 49 27.71 19.62 6.46
C ARG A 49 29.10 19.86 5.90
N ASP A 50 29.52 21.13 5.88
CA ASP A 50 30.89 21.51 5.51
C ASP A 50 31.89 20.95 6.55
N PRO A 51 32.86 20.11 6.14
CA PRO A 51 33.88 19.57 7.04
C PRO A 51 34.74 20.63 7.73
N MET A 52 34.88 21.83 7.14
CA MET A 52 35.67 22.94 7.70
C MET A 52 34.86 23.86 8.62
N ALA A 53 33.57 23.56 8.83
CA ALA A 53 32.73 24.31 9.76
C ALA A 53 33.05 23.93 11.21
N GLY A 54 33.68 24.86 11.92
CA GLY A 54 33.88 24.88 13.38
C GLY A 54 33.18 26.05 14.03
#